data_AF-A0AAV8X425-F1
#
_entry.id   AF-A0AAV8X425-F1
#
_cell.length_a   1.000
_cell.length_b   1.000
_cell.length_c   1.000
_cell.angle_alpha   90.00
_cell.angle_beta   90.00
_cell.angle_gamma   90.00
#
_symmetry.space_group_name_H-M   'P 1'
#
loop_
_entity.id
_entity.type
_entity.pdbx_description
1 polymer ?
#
loop_
_entity_poly.entity_id
_entity_poly.type
_entity_poly.pdbx_seq_one_letter_code
_entity_poly.pdbx_strand_id
1 'polypeptide(L)'
;MRTCELSLIKYILFIFNVIFAISGIGLIVAGSIVLSDVGEFSHFMDSKILDSPVVLIVAGVIVFLVASLGCYGAIRESYYMLMALECCGVDGPIDWDKKRPLTCCHALRENVPGPTAENCRNAKEGDEFLYNYGCFDELQKKAENASKVLVGVGIGVAFIEIIGIILACWLASAVKNKD
;
A
#
# COMPACT_ATOMS: atom_id res chain seq x y z
N MET A 1 0.46 -10.22 -22.83
CA MET A 1 1.54 -10.41 -21.85
C MET A 1 1.36 -9.56 -20.59
N ARG A 2 0.98 -8.27 -20.67
CA ARG A 2 0.81 -7.36 -19.50
C ARG A 2 -0.22 -7.80 -18.43
N THR A 3 -1.24 -8.59 -18.76
CA THR A 3 -2.25 -9.06 -17.79
C THR A 3 -1.75 -10.16 -16.85
N CYS A 4 -0.74 -10.93 -17.24
CA CYS A 4 -0.17 -11.99 -16.42
C CYS A 4 0.74 -11.42 -15.31
N GLU A 5 1.54 -10.41 -15.65
CA GLU A 5 2.44 -9.71 -14.71
C GLU A 5 1.67 -8.98 -13.61
N LEU A 6 0.58 -8.29 -13.97
CA LEU A 6 -0.27 -7.60 -13.00
C LEU A 6 -1.03 -8.58 -12.08
N SER A 7 -1.35 -9.78 -12.58
CA SER A 7 -1.97 -10.85 -11.79
C SER A 7 -0.96 -11.51 -10.84
N LEU A 8 0.29 -11.66 -11.28
CA LEU A 8 1.39 -12.20 -10.48
C LEU A 8 1.72 -11.28 -9.29
N ILE A 9 1.79 -9.97 -9.52
CA ILE A 9 2.08 -8.99 -8.46
C ILE A 9 1.01 -9.03 -7.36
N LYS A 10 -0.27 -9.09 -7.73
CA LYS A 10 -1.38 -9.20 -6.76
C LYS A 10 -1.29 -10.49 -5.95
N TYR A 11 -0.99 -11.60 -6.59
CA TYR A 11 -0.83 -12.89 -5.93
C TYR A 11 0.36 -12.91 -4.97
N ILE A 12 1.49 -12.35 -5.40
CA ILE A 12 2.69 -12.18 -4.58
C ILE A 12 2.40 -11.31 -3.36
N LEU A 13 1.79 -10.13 -3.56
CA LEU A 13 1.41 -9.22 -2.46
C LEU A 13 0.43 -9.87 -1.49
N PHE A 14 -0.52 -10.66 -1.99
CA PHE A 14 -1.46 -11.40 -1.13
C PHE A 14 -0.74 -12.44 -0.27
N ILE A 15 0.14 -13.26 -0.87
CA ILE A 15 0.90 -14.28 -0.13
C ILE A 15 1.81 -13.65 0.93
N PHE A 16 2.57 -12.61 0.58
CA PHE A 16 3.46 -11.95 1.54
C PHE A 16 2.69 -11.34 2.71
N ASN A 17 1.55 -10.69 2.45
CA ASN A 17 0.71 -10.15 3.53
C ASN A 17 0.09 -11.26 4.41
N VAL A 18 -0.26 -12.42 3.85
CA VAL A 18 -0.72 -13.58 4.65
C VAL A 18 0.41 -14.10 5.55
N ILE A 19 1.64 -14.20 5.05
CA ILE A 19 2.80 -14.63 5.85
C ILE A 19 3.05 -13.65 7.00
N PHE A 20 3.00 -12.34 6.74
CA PHE A 20 3.14 -11.32 7.78
C PHE A 20 2.00 -11.32 8.79
N ALA A 21 0.78 -11.62 8.37
CA ALA A 21 -0.34 -11.77 9.30
C ALA A 21 -0.13 -12.96 10.25
N ILE A 22 0.33 -14.11 9.73
CA ILE A 22 0.65 -15.29 10.53
C ILE A 22 1.80 -15.00 11.50
N SER A 23 2.86 -14.31 11.05
CA SER A 23 3.98 -13.95 11.94
C SER A 23 3.55 -12.96 13.03
N GLY A 24 2.69 -11.99 12.73
CA GLY A 24 2.10 -11.08 13.70
C GLY A 24 1.30 -11.80 14.79
N ILE A 25 0.45 -12.76 14.41
CA ILE A 25 -0.27 -13.63 15.36
C ILE A 25 0.73 -14.43 16.21
N GLY A 26 1.78 -14.98 15.60
CA GLY A 26 2.84 -15.70 16.30
C GLY A 26 3.54 -14.85 17.37
N LEU A 27 3.87 -13.59 17.06
CA LEU A 27 4.47 -12.65 18.02
C LEU A 27 3.53 -12.32 19.19
N ILE A 28 2.23 -12.15 18.92
CA ILE A 28 1.23 -11.90 19.97
C ILE A 28 1.12 -13.11 20.90
N VAL A 29 1.02 -14.32 20.35
CA VAL A 29 0.92 -15.56 21.14
C VAL A 29 2.18 -15.77 21.97
N ALA A 30 3.36 -15.66 21.35
CA ALA A 30 4.64 -15.80 22.04
C ALA A 30 4.79 -14.76 23.17
N GLY A 31 4.49 -13.49 22.88
CA GLY A 31 4.51 -12.43 23.89
C GLY A 31 3.52 -12.67 25.03
N SER A 32 2.32 -13.21 24.74
CA SER A 32 1.29 -13.51 25.75
C SER A 32 1.68 -14.69 26.65
N ILE A 33 2.31 -15.73 26.10
CA ILE A 33 2.85 -16.86 26.88
C ILE A 33 3.91 -16.33 27.84
N VAL A 34 4.90 -15.59 27.34
CA VAL A 34 5.97 -15.04 28.17
C VAL A 34 5.41 -14.07 29.22
N LEU A 35 4.40 -13.26 28.87
CA LEU A 35 3.74 -12.36 29.82
C LEU A 35 3.04 -13.11 30.96
N SER A 36 2.44 -14.27 30.66
CA SER A 36 1.76 -15.11 31.65
C SER A 36 2.77 -15.73 32.62
N ASP A 37 3.95 -16.11 32.13
CA ASP A 37 5.01 -16.69 32.97
C ASP A 37 5.70 -15.63 33.86
N VAL A 38 5.90 -14.40 33.37
CA VAL A 38 6.55 -13.31 34.16
C VAL A 38 5.59 -12.62 35.13
N GLY A 39 4.28 -12.69 34.90
CA GLY A 39 3.27 -12.10 35.80
C GLY A 39 3.34 -12.65 37.23
N GLU A 40 3.75 -13.90 37.38
CA GLU A 40 3.92 -14.58 38.67
C GLU A 40 5.15 -14.09 39.47
N PHE A 41 6.16 -13.51 38.79
CA PHE A 41 7.42 -13.01 39.39
C PHE A 41 7.43 -11.51 39.69
N SER A 42 6.36 -10.78 39.36
CA SER A 42 6.27 -9.31 39.39
C SER A 42 6.39 -8.66 40.78
N HIS A 43 6.36 -9.44 41.87
CA HIS A 43 6.38 -8.92 43.24
C HIS A 43 7.79 -8.58 43.79
N PHE A 44 8.87 -8.74 43.00
CA PHE A 44 10.24 -8.62 43.50
C PHE A 44 11.23 -7.76 42.71
N MET A 45 10.85 -7.07 41.62
CA MET A 45 11.81 -6.29 40.84
C MET A 45 11.36 -4.85 40.58
N ASP A 46 12.06 -3.93 41.24
CA ASP A 46 11.93 -2.50 41.08
C ASP A 46 12.58 -2.05 39.76
N SER A 47 11.76 -1.51 38.87
CA SER A 47 12.10 -0.60 37.77
C SER A 47 13.40 -0.86 36.99
N LYS A 48 13.36 -1.79 36.03
CA LYS A 48 14.17 -1.71 34.80
C LYS A 48 13.69 -2.77 33.79
N ILE A 49 13.47 -2.29 32.56
CA ILE A 49 12.85 -3.01 31.43
C ILE A 49 11.33 -2.89 31.50
N LEU A 50 10.79 -1.86 30.84
CA LEU A 50 9.44 -1.87 30.32
C LEU A 50 9.30 -3.10 29.39
N ASP A 51 8.95 -4.23 30.00
CA ASP A 51 8.26 -5.39 29.46
C ASP A 51 8.61 -5.80 28.01
N SER A 52 9.76 -6.45 27.83
CA SER A 52 10.10 -7.15 26.57
C SER A 52 8.92 -7.97 25.98
N PRO A 53 8.04 -8.61 26.76
CA PRO A 53 6.85 -9.30 26.24
C PRO A 53 5.76 -8.34 25.72
N VAL A 54 5.52 -7.22 26.41
CA VAL A 54 4.51 -6.22 26.00
C VAL A 54 4.94 -5.56 24.69
N VAL A 55 6.23 -5.28 24.50
CA VAL A 55 6.76 -4.74 23.24
C VAL A 55 6.53 -5.72 22.08
N LEU A 56 6.74 -7.03 22.29
CA LEU A 56 6.46 -8.07 21.30
C LEU A 56 4.98 -8.16 20.95
N ILE A 57 4.09 -8.02 21.93
CA ILE A 57 2.63 -8.00 21.72
C ILE A 57 2.24 -6.77 20.89
N VAL A 58 2.68 -5.57 21.28
CA VAL A 58 2.37 -4.32 20.56
C VAL A 58 2.89 -4.37 19.13
N ALA A 59 4.13 -4.81 18.92
CA ALA A 59 4.69 -4.99 17.58
C ALA A 59 3.90 -6.01 16.75
N GLY A 60 3.52 -7.15 17.35
CA GLY A 60 2.71 -8.18 16.70
C GLY A 60 1.33 -7.68 16.27
N VAL A 61 0.66 -6.87 17.11
CA VAL A 61 -0.63 -6.23 16.78
C VAL A 61 -0.48 -5.27 15.61
N ILE A 62 0.56 -4.43 15.59
CA ILE A 62 0.81 -3.50 14.49
C ILE A 62 1.04 -4.26 13.18
N VAL A 63 1.92 -5.28 13.19
CA VAL A 63 2.21 -6.11 12.02
C VAL A 63 0.95 -6.80 11.50
N PHE A 64 0.14 -7.38 12.38
CA PHE A 64 -1.11 -8.03 12.00
C PHE A 64 -2.13 -7.07 11.37
N LEU A 65 -2.30 -5.87 11.95
CA LEU A 65 -3.23 -4.87 11.42
C LEU A 65 -2.78 -4.35 10.05
N VAL A 66 -1.49 -4.00 9.90
CA VAL A 66 -0.94 -3.53 8.62
C VAL A 66 -1.06 -4.62 7.56
N ALA A 67 -0.73 -5.87 7.88
CA ALA A 67 -0.85 -7.00 6.95
C ALA A 67 -2.30 -7.28 6.54
N SER A 68 -3.24 -7.20 7.49
CA SER A 68 -4.68 -7.37 7.23
C SER A 68 -5.20 -6.27 6.31
N LEU A 69 -4.86 -5.00 6.57
CA LEU A 69 -5.23 -3.88 5.71
C LEU A 69 -4.61 -4.00 4.30
N GLY A 70 -3.36 -4.49 4.20
CA GLY A 70 -2.72 -4.78 2.92
C GLY A 70 -3.45 -5.87 2.12
N CYS A 71 -3.89 -6.93 2.80
CA CYS A 71 -4.69 -8.00 2.20
C CYS A 71 -6.07 -7.50 1.72
N TYR A 72 -6.79 -6.74 2.57
CA TYR A 72 -8.07 -6.12 2.21
C TYR A 72 -7.91 -5.13 1.03
N GLY A 73 -6.82 -4.36 1.00
CA GLY A 73 -6.50 -3.42 -0.08
C GLY A 73 -6.24 -4.11 -1.41
N ALA A 74 -5.41 -5.16 -1.42
CA ALA A 74 -5.08 -5.94 -2.62
C ALA A 74 -6.33 -6.57 -3.28
N ILE A 75 -7.32 -6.98 -2.48
CA ILE A 75 -8.59 -7.53 -2.98
C ILE A 75 -9.51 -6.42 -3.53
N ARG A 76 -9.52 -5.23 -2.91
CA ARG A 76 -10.42 -4.11 -3.27
C ARG A 76 -9.98 -3.30 -4.49
N GLU A 77 -8.71 -3.39 -4.88
CA GLU A 77 -8.06 -2.50 -5.87
C GLU A 77 -8.66 -2.52 -7.29
N SER A 78 -9.41 -3.57 -7.66
CA SER A 78 -9.91 -3.72 -9.04
C SER A 78 -11.00 -2.72 -9.47
N TYR A 79 -11.72 -2.08 -8.54
CA TYR A 79 -12.95 -1.33 -8.87
C TYR A 79 -12.75 0.20 -8.88
N TYR A 80 -12.04 0.76 -7.90
CA TYR A 80 -11.86 2.21 -7.78
C TYR A 80 -10.73 2.77 -8.68
N MET A 81 -9.73 1.95 -9.00
CA MET A 81 -8.59 2.39 -9.82
C MET A 81 -9.00 2.77 -11.25
N LEU A 82 -10.03 2.11 -11.79
CA LEU A 82 -10.52 2.37 -13.15
C LEU A 82 -11.39 3.64 -13.24
N MET A 83 -12.11 4.01 -12.19
CA MET A 83 -12.92 5.24 -12.15
C MET A 83 -12.07 6.51 -11.93
N ALA A 84 -10.89 6.38 -11.33
CA ALA A 84 -10.06 7.52 -10.91
C ALA A 84 -9.04 8.00 -11.97
N LEU A 85 -9.11 7.49 -13.20
CA LEU A 85 -8.12 7.78 -14.24
C LEU A 85 -8.48 8.97 -15.12
N GLU A 86 -9.70 9.51 -15.05
CA GLU A 86 -10.08 10.78 -15.72
C GLU A 86 -9.59 10.86 -17.18
N CYS A 87 -9.84 9.79 -17.94
CA CYS A 87 -9.29 9.53 -19.26
C CYS A 87 -10.37 8.99 -20.22
N CYS A 88 -10.08 8.99 -21.52
CA CYS A 88 -10.98 8.41 -22.52
C CYS A 88 -10.21 7.63 -23.58
N GLY A 89 -10.61 6.37 -23.83
CA GLY A 89 -9.96 5.50 -24.81
C GLY A 89 -8.62 4.94 -24.31
N VAL A 90 -7.95 4.15 -25.14
CA VAL A 90 -6.63 3.60 -24.84
C VAL A 90 -5.59 4.70 -25.03
N ASP A 91 -5.56 5.28 -26.23
CA ASP A 91 -4.64 6.34 -26.63
C ASP A 91 -5.34 7.71 -26.67
N GLY A 92 -6.68 7.72 -26.82
CA GLY A 92 -7.45 8.95 -26.71
C GLY A 92 -8.94 8.81 -27.08
N PRO A 93 -9.68 9.92 -27.07
CA PRO A 93 -11.13 9.91 -27.30
C PRO A 93 -11.55 9.52 -28.72
N ILE A 94 -10.59 9.45 -29.66
CA ILE A 94 -10.82 9.02 -31.05
C ILE A 94 -10.97 7.51 -31.21
N ASP A 95 -10.51 6.73 -30.22
CA ASP A 95 -10.56 5.26 -30.25
C ASP A 95 -12.00 4.73 -30.33
N TRP A 96 -12.95 5.57 -29.91
CA TRP A 96 -14.37 5.30 -30.00
C TRP A 96 -14.94 5.88 -31.31
N ASP A 97 -15.12 5.05 -32.33
CA ASP A 97 -15.79 5.41 -33.58
C ASP A 97 -17.30 5.68 -33.35
N LYS A 98 -17.60 6.88 -32.82
CA LYS A 98 -18.94 7.43 -32.46
C LYS A 98 -19.72 6.66 -31.39
N LYS A 99 -19.13 5.62 -30.79
CA LYS A 99 -19.71 4.81 -29.69
C LYS A 99 -19.03 5.06 -28.34
N ARG A 100 -18.78 6.34 -28.02
CA ARG A 100 -18.10 6.74 -26.78
C ARG A 100 -19.00 6.51 -25.54
N PRO A 101 -18.47 5.93 -24.44
CA PRO A 101 -19.21 5.79 -23.18
C PRO A 101 -19.32 7.13 -22.43
N LEU A 102 -20.35 7.28 -21.60
CA LEU A 102 -20.59 8.51 -20.82
C LEU A 102 -19.45 8.84 -19.85
N THR A 103 -18.71 7.82 -19.38
CA THR A 103 -17.57 7.96 -18.46
C THR A 103 -16.38 8.71 -19.07
N CYS A 104 -16.34 8.89 -20.39
CA CYS A 104 -15.34 9.75 -21.04
C CYS A 104 -15.60 11.24 -20.85
N CYS A 105 -16.79 11.61 -20.37
CA CYS A 105 -17.18 12.99 -20.17
C CYS A 105 -17.53 13.24 -18.70
N HIS A 106 -17.30 14.46 -18.22
CA HIS A 106 -17.54 14.86 -16.84
C HIS A 106 -18.37 16.15 -16.76
N ALA A 107 -18.95 16.41 -15.59
CA ALA A 107 -19.60 17.68 -15.34
C ALA A 107 -18.54 18.78 -15.12
N LEU A 108 -18.80 19.99 -15.62
CA LEU A 108 -17.87 21.11 -15.48
C LEU A 108 -17.94 21.77 -14.11
N ARG A 109 -19.10 21.70 -13.44
CA ARG A 109 -19.35 22.32 -12.13
C ARG A 109 -20.36 21.52 -11.32
N GLU A 110 -20.24 21.62 -10.01
CA GLU A 110 -21.26 21.17 -9.06
C GLU A 110 -22.59 21.91 -9.35
N ASN A 111 -23.71 21.18 -9.45
CA ASN A 111 -25.06 21.67 -9.79
C ASN A 111 -25.34 21.97 -11.27
N VAL A 112 -24.40 21.69 -12.19
CA VAL A 112 -24.72 21.66 -13.62
C VAL A 112 -24.94 20.21 -14.03
N PRO A 113 -26.07 19.86 -14.69
CA PRO A 113 -26.26 18.51 -15.19
C PRO A 113 -25.11 18.17 -16.14
N GLY A 114 -24.47 17.01 -15.91
CA GLY A 114 -23.39 16.53 -16.75
C GLY A 114 -23.82 16.37 -18.22
N PRO A 115 -22.86 16.26 -19.14
CA PRO A 115 -23.16 16.10 -20.56
C PRO A 115 -24.05 14.89 -20.79
N THR A 116 -25.07 15.04 -21.65
CA THR A 116 -25.91 13.91 -22.05
C THR A 116 -25.09 12.91 -22.87
N ALA A 117 -25.59 11.67 -23.00
CA ALA A 117 -24.94 10.65 -23.84
C ALA A 117 -24.76 11.12 -25.29
N GLU A 118 -25.68 11.93 -25.80
CA GLU A 118 -25.60 12.50 -27.16
C GLU A 118 -24.51 13.58 -27.25
N ASN A 119 -24.50 14.53 -26.32
CA ASN A 119 -23.47 15.57 -26.27
C ASN A 119 -22.07 14.96 -26.12
N CYS A 120 -21.92 13.92 -25.29
CA CYS A 120 -20.64 13.24 -25.07
C CYS A 120 -20.16 12.48 -26.31
N ARG A 121 -21.06 11.82 -27.07
CA ARG A 121 -20.71 11.15 -28.33
C ARG A 121 -20.28 12.13 -29.41
N ASN A 122 -20.87 13.33 -29.41
CA ASN A 122 -20.59 14.37 -30.40
C ASN A 122 -19.45 15.32 -29.99
N ALA A 123 -18.91 15.16 -28.77
CA ALA A 123 -17.83 16.00 -28.25
C ALA A 123 -16.54 15.83 -29.08
N LYS A 124 -15.88 16.94 -29.34
CA LYS A 124 -14.64 17.02 -30.10
C LYS A 124 -13.44 17.16 -29.17
N GLU A 125 -12.28 16.75 -29.66
CA GLU A 125 -11.03 16.93 -28.94
C GLU A 125 -10.81 18.43 -28.63
N GLY A 126 -10.52 18.73 -27.36
CA GLY A 126 -10.41 20.09 -26.83
C GLY A 126 -11.66 20.60 -26.09
N ASP A 127 -12.78 19.87 -26.11
CA ASP A 127 -13.95 20.23 -25.30
C ASP A 127 -13.64 20.07 -23.79
N GLU A 128 -14.00 21.07 -22.97
CA GLU A 128 -13.69 21.09 -21.52
C GLU A 128 -14.31 19.93 -20.72
N PHE A 129 -15.42 19.37 -21.22
CA PHE A 129 -16.16 18.30 -20.54
C PHE A 129 -15.78 16.90 -21.03
N LEU A 130 -14.80 16.80 -21.95
CA LEU A 130 -14.28 15.56 -22.51
C LEU A 130 -12.86 15.30 -22.00
N TYR A 131 -12.61 14.10 -21.50
CA TYR A 131 -11.24 13.70 -21.21
C TYR A 131 -10.47 13.49 -22.52
N ASN A 132 -9.46 14.34 -22.75
CA ASN A 132 -8.68 14.36 -23.98
C ASN A 132 -7.47 13.42 -23.98
N TYR A 133 -7.13 12.82 -22.84
CA TYR A 133 -5.98 11.95 -22.69
C TYR A 133 -6.38 10.47 -22.73
N GLY A 134 -5.52 9.63 -23.32
CA GLY A 134 -5.64 8.19 -23.30
C GLY A 134 -5.45 7.60 -21.92
N CYS A 135 -6.22 6.57 -21.59
CA CYS A 135 -6.13 5.89 -20.30
C CYS A 135 -4.82 5.11 -20.13
N PHE A 136 -4.17 4.69 -21.22
CA PHE A 136 -2.91 3.95 -21.12
C PHE A 136 -1.79 4.83 -20.58
N ASP A 137 -1.63 6.04 -21.11
CA ASP A 137 -0.60 6.99 -20.66
C ASP A 137 -0.83 7.44 -19.22
N GLU A 138 -2.09 7.70 -18.84
CA GLU A 138 -2.41 8.15 -17.48
C GLU A 138 -2.22 7.02 -16.46
N LEU A 139 -2.60 5.80 -16.82
CA LEU A 139 -2.32 4.61 -16.02
C LEU A 139 -0.80 4.43 -15.85
N GLN A 140 -0.04 4.59 -16.92
CA GLN A 140 1.43 4.50 -16.87
C GLN A 140 2.03 5.58 -15.97
N LYS A 141 1.57 6.84 -16.08
CA LYS A 141 2.04 7.94 -15.22
C LYS A 141 1.75 7.69 -13.74
N LYS A 142 0.53 7.25 -13.41
CA LYS A 142 0.17 6.92 -12.02
C LYS A 142 1.01 5.75 -11.50
N ALA A 143 1.24 4.73 -12.32
CA ALA A 143 2.08 3.59 -11.97
C ALA A 143 3.55 3.99 -11.74
N GLU A 144 4.12 4.84 -12.59
CA GLU A 144 5.51 5.31 -12.45
C GLU A 144 5.69 6.20 -11.22
N ASN A 145 4.75 7.09 -10.93
CA ASN A 145 4.81 7.95 -9.76
C ASN A 145 4.70 7.14 -8.45
N ALA A 146 3.78 6.17 -8.40
CA ALA A 146 3.68 5.25 -7.27
C ALA A 146 4.98 4.44 -7.09
N SER A 147 5.55 3.95 -8.19
CA SER A 147 6.80 3.18 -8.16
C SER A 147 7.97 4.00 -7.61
N LYS A 148 8.10 5.28 -7.99
CA LYS A 148 9.14 6.19 -7.47
C LYS A 148 9.03 6.37 -5.95
N VAL A 149 7.82 6.53 -5.43
CA VAL A 149 7.59 6.65 -3.98
C VAL A 149 8.00 5.37 -3.26
N LEU A 150 7.57 4.20 -3.76
CA LEU A 150 7.93 2.89 -3.19
C LEU A 150 9.44 2.67 -3.15
N VAL A 151 10.14 2.97 -4.25
CA VAL A 151 11.61 2.87 -4.32
C VAL A 151 12.27 3.80 -3.30
N GLY A 152 11.76 5.03 -3.14
CA GLY A 152 12.26 5.98 -2.14
C GLY A 152 12.12 5.47 -0.71
N VAL A 153 10.95 4.91 -0.36
CA VAL A 153 10.72 4.29 0.96
C VAL A 153 11.68 3.12 1.20
N GLY A 154 11.87 2.25 0.20
CA GLY A 154 12.78 1.11 0.30
C GLY A 154 14.23 1.51 0.61
N ILE A 155 14.73 2.56 -0.06
CA ILE A 155 16.09 3.08 0.20
C ILE A 155 16.21 3.63 1.63
N GLY A 156 15.19 4.37 2.10
CA GLY A 156 15.18 4.93 3.46
C GLY A 156 15.20 3.85 4.54
N VAL A 157 14.40 2.80 4.37
CA VAL A 157 14.36 1.65 5.30
C VAL A 157 15.72 0.95 5.33
N ALA A 158 16.32 0.65 4.17
CA ALA A 158 17.62 -0.01 4.09
C ALA A 158 18.72 0.78 4.82
N PHE A 159 18.71 2.12 4.71
CA PHE A 159 19.67 2.96 5.41
C PHE A 159 19.52 2.89 6.93
N ILE A 160 18.27 2.90 7.43
CA ILE A 160 17.98 2.76 8.86
C ILE A 160 18.42 1.40 9.39
N GLU A 161 18.17 0.32 8.63
CA GLU A 161 18.60 -1.04 9.00
C GLU A 161 20.12 -1.16 9.10
N ILE A 162 20.86 -0.60 8.14
CA ILE A 162 22.34 -0.60 8.16
C ILE A 162 22.88 0.13 9.39
N ILE A 163 22.33 1.29 9.74
CA ILE A 163 22.72 2.03 10.96
C ILE A 163 22.45 1.18 12.20
N GLY A 164 21.29 0.52 12.28
CA GLY A 164 20.95 -0.36 13.38
C GLY A 164 21.95 -1.50 13.56
N ILE A 165 22.37 -2.14 12.46
CA ILE A 165 23.38 -3.21 12.47
C ILE A 165 24.73 -2.68 12.98
N ILE A 166 25.19 -1.53 12.48
CA ILE A 166 26.47 -0.93 12.92
C ILE A 166 26.45 -0.65 14.42
N LEU A 167 25.38 -0.02 14.92
CA LEU A 167 25.24 0.32 16.34
C LEU A 167 25.14 -0.93 17.22
N ALA A 168 24.43 -1.97 16.78
CA ALA A 168 24.36 -3.25 17.50
C ALA A 168 25.73 -3.93 17.61
N CYS A 169 26.50 -3.97 16.51
CA CYS A 169 27.87 -4.49 16.51
C CYS A 169 28.80 -3.67 17.41
N TRP A 170 28.66 -2.34 17.42
CA TRP A 170 29.42 -1.45 18.30
C TRP A 170 29.11 -1.71 19.77
N LEU A 171 27.82 -1.81 20.12
CA LEU A 171 27.37 -2.08 21.48
C LEU A 171 27.90 -3.43 21.97
N ALA A 172 27.78 -4.49 21.16
CA ALA A 172 28.28 -5.83 21.49
C ALA A 172 29.79 -5.83 21.77
N SER A 173 30.56 -5.08 20.97
CA SER A 173 32.01 -4.95 21.15
C SER A 173 32.37 -4.14 22.41
N ALA A 174 31.60 -3.11 22.72
CA ALA A 174 31.81 -2.28 23.92
C ALA A 174 31.49 -3.02 25.22
N VAL A 175 30.49 -3.90 25.23
CA VAL A 175 30.18 -4.77 26.37
C VAL A 175 31.29 -5.78 26.60
N LYS A 176 31.75 -6.47 25.54
CA LYS A 176 32.84 -7.44 25.64
C LYS A 176 34.16 -6.85 26.16
N ASN A 177 34.44 -5.58 25.88
CA ASN A 177 35.66 -4.90 26.36
C ASN A 177 35.57 -4.40 27.81
N LYS A 178 34.40 -4.49 28.46
CA LYS A 178 34.20 -4.09 29.86
C LYS A 178 34.23 -5.27 30.85
N ASP A 179 34.21 -6.50 30.37
CA ASP A 179 34.49 -7.73 31.12
C ASP A 179 35.97 -8.11 30.98
#